data_AF-A0A2S5TE46-F1
#
_entry.id   AF-A0A2S5TE46-F1
#
_cell.length_a   1.000
_cell.length_b   1.000
_cell.length_c   1.000
_cell.angle_alpha   90.00
_cell.angle_beta   90.00
_cell.angle_gamma   90.00
#
_symmetry.space_group_name_H-M   'P 1'
#
loop_
_entity.id
_entity.type
_entity.pdbx_description
1 polymer ?
#
loop_
_entity_poly.entity_id
_entity_poly.type
_entity_poly.pdbx_seq_one_letter_code
_entity_poly.pdbx_strand_id
1 'polypeptide(L)'
;MSKILRGLLLLGLASVAACSDKDDGGPDTTPPPAPTKTVSGVAAVGAAISGGRISVRCADGGAYGVDAAANGSWNVAAVPEASLPCAIRITGGSAGGLPNTSTFYSLATTREGVIIVNITPLTDLALARAVGGNLDTWFDGSGASRLTDAAAALPGAIAALRADLAGAGYAVPAPAASFDPFLSPLEPGTPTDPYDALLDRLGEALRDEGRSYAQLRADFTGPVEGNVLPPPTEDPEPEPAGPLAQQIGAVFAGDYVLSCPSEGGPVTKTVAIAADGSSRLDGAVAVGAGQGGTIELSGSNFVAPAIVIRRADGLSIRLQFNADGDLASGQASTSGQGPGCTAVSGEASLGSLSVSALIGSLARTQTLNCGAAATGTPVLNGATGYTLAANGAMTLGSLAISEAQYQDGGYTIKDGASFPGAAPGNEIELFSANSGPGGSVLYMTLFTDADGDTAKVSYRNFGSDRGECLPPA
;
A
#
# COMPACT_ATOMS: atom_id res chain seq x y z
N MET A 1 52.34 -26.29 -50.10
CA MET A 1 52.69 -27.31 -51.11
C MET A 1 53.75 -28.24 -50.53
N SER A 2 53.41 -29.51 -50.25
CA SER A 2 54.26 -30.73 -50.16
C SER A 2 53.55 -31.74 -49.25
N LYS A 3 52.73 -32.64 -49.82
CA LYS A 3 52.98 -34.09 -50.07
C LYS A 3 52.65 -35.04 -48.89
N ILE A 4 51.44 -35.62 -48.99
CA ILE A 4 51.05 -37.05 -48.86
C ILE A 4 52.08 -38.00 -48.22
N LEU A 5 51.69 -38.75 -47.17
CA LEU A 5 51.91 -40.21 -47.14
C LEU A 5 50.93 -40.96 -46.22
N ARG A 6 50.43 -42.08 -46.76
CA ARG A 6 49.51 -43.08 -46.20
C ARG A 6 50.25 -44.04 -45.26
N GLY A 7 49.56 -44.58 -44.26
CA GLY A 7 50.04 -45.73 -43.47
C GLY A 7 48.87 -46.53 -42.90
N LEU A 8 48.44 -47.53 -43.65
CA LEU A 8 47.46 -48.56 -43.30
C LEU A 8 48.25 -49.85 -43.01
N LEU A 9 48.10 -50.48 -41.83
CA LEU A 9 48.58 -51.85 -41.62
C LEU A 9 47.73 -52.64 -40.60
N LEU A 10 47.19 -53.74 -41.16
CA LEU A 10 46.66 -55.02 -40.64
C LEU A 10 47.14 -55.49 -39.25
N LEU A 11 46.27 -56.00 -38.37
CA LEU A 11 45.57 -57.31 -38.32
C LEU A 11 46.33 -58.35 -37.47
N GLY A 12 45.72 -58.78 -36.36
CA GLY A 12 46.21 -59.88 -35.52
C GLY A 12 45.06 -60.49 -34.71
N LEU A 13 44.44 -61.54 -35.26
CA LEU A 13 43.52 -62.42 -34.54
C LEU A 13 44.30 -63.43 -33.70
N ALA A 14 43.91 -63.61 -32.44
CA ALA A 14 44.17 -64.81 -31.67
C ALA A 14 42.88 -65.21 -30.96
N SER A 15 42.32 -66.35 -31.38
CA SER A 15 41.17 -67.01 -30.77
C SER A 15 41.64 -68.02 -29.73
N VAL A 16 41.11 -67.92 -28.51
CA VAL A 16 41.08 -69.03 -27.54
C VAL A 16 39.67 -69.14 -27.01
N ALA A 17 39.05 -70.29 -27.23
CA ALA A 17 37.79 -70.69 -26.63
C ALA A 17 38.07 -71.34 -25.27
N ALA A 18 37.34 -70.92 -24.24
CA ALA A 18 37.12 -71.68 -23.02
C ALA A 18 35.73 -71.33 -22.46
N CYS A 19 34.80 -72.27 -22.54
CA CYS A 19 33.58 -72.27 -21.76
C CYS A 19 33.88 -72.84 -20.37
N SER A 20 33.47 -72.14 -19.32
CA SER A 20 33.02 -72.76 -18.06
C SER A 20 32.18 -71.77 -17.28
N ASP A 21 30.93 -72.16 -17.01
CA ASP A 21 30.01 -71.53 -16.06
C ASP A 21 30.68 -71.13 -14.74
N LYS A 22 30.39 -69.90 -14.31
CA LYS A 22 30.11 -69.53 -12.91
C LYS A 22 29.39 -68.18 -12.91
N ASP A 23 28.20 -68.17 -12.32
CA ASP A 23 27.47 -66.98 -11.90
C ASP A 23 28.35 -66.11 -11.00
N ASP A 24 28.65 -64.89 -11.43
CA ASP A 24 29.08 -63.80 -10.56
C ASP A 24 28.41 -62.52 -11.05
N GLY A 25 27.28 -62.17 -10.40
CA GLY A 25 26.60 -60.89 -10.57
C GLY A 25 27.52 -59.75 -10.16
N GLY A 26 28.26 -59.19 -11.11
CA GLY A 26 28.96 -57.94 -10.94
C GLY A 26 27.95 -56.80 -10.77
N PRO A 27 28.11 -55.90 -9.78
CA PRO A 27 27.22 -54.77 -9.64
C PRO A 27 27.32 -53.92 -10.91
N ASP A 28 26.17 -53.69 -11.52
CA ASP A 28 25.96 -52.78 -12.64
C ASP A 28 26.37 -51.37 -12.15
N THR A 29 27.62 -50.99 -12.37
CA THR A 29 28.17 -49.70 -11.92
C THR A 29 27.78 -48.62 -12.91
N THR A 30 26.46 -48.42 -13.07
CA THR A 30 25.95 -47.21 -13.69
C THR A 30 26.29 -46.05 -12.73
N PRO A 31 27.08 -45.04 -13.15
CA PRO A 31 27.35 -43.90 -12.30
C PRO A 31 26.02 -43.27 -11.85
N PRO A 32 25.87 -42.89 -10.56
CA PRO A 32 24.65 -42.21 -10.12
C PRO A 32 24.41 -40.95 -10.96
N PRO A 33 23.14 -40.64 -11.32
CA PRO A 33 22.82 -39.47 -12.11
C PRO A 33 23.37 -38.21 -11.44
N ALA A 34 23.92 -37.30 -12.26
CA ALA A 34 24.47 -36.04 -11.77
C ALA A 34 23.39 -35.26 -11.00
N PRO A 35 23.74 -34.64 -9.86
CA PRO A 35 22.77 -33.90 -9.06
C PRO A 35 22.23 -32.71 -9.85
N THR A 36 20.92 -32.52 -9.79
CA THR A 36 20.21 -31.39 -10.42
C THR A 36 19.45 -30.57 -9.38
N LYS A 37 19.21 -29.31 -9.69
CA LYS A 37 18.40 -28.36 -8.92
C LYS A 37 17.24 -27.83 -9.75
N THR A 38 16.16 -27.48 -9.06
CA THR A 38 15.10 -26.64 -9.62
C THR A 38 15.49 -25.18 -9.44
N VAL A 39 15.46 -24.42 -10.55
CA VAL A 39 15.56 -22.96 -10.55
C VAL A 39 14.19 -22.40 -10.87
N SER A 40 13.63 -21.56 -10.01
CA SER A 40 12.26 -21.06 -10.13
C SER A 40 12.15 -19.64 -9.58
N GLY A 41 11.05 -18.94 -9.84
CA GLY A 41 10.77 -17.67 -9.17
C GLY A 41 9.58 -16.96 -9.77
N VAL A 42 9.52 -15.63 -9.57
CA VAL A 42 8.45 -14.78 -10.06
C VAL A 42 9.02 -13.64 -10.90
N ALA A 43 8.39 -13.36 -12.05
CA ALA A 43 8.70 -12.21 -12.88
C ALA A 43 7.63 -11.13 -12.70
N ALA A 44 8.03 -9.92 -12.30
CA ALA A 44 7.09 -8.82 -11.98
C ALA A 44 7.74 -7.43 -12.05
N VAL A 45 6.91 -6.41 -12.26
CA VAL A 45 7.26 -4.98 -12.24
C VAL A 45 6.35 -4.19 -11.28
N GLY A 46 5.90 -4.85 -10.22
CA GLY A 46 4.66 -4.54 -9.51
C GLY A 46 3.65 -5.60 -9.91
N ALA A 47 2.90 -5.38 -10.99
CA ALA A 47 2.11 -6.46 -11.59
C ALA A 47 2.98 -7.61 -12.14
N ALA A 48 2.45 -8.84 -12.07
CA ALA A 48 3.07 -10.03 -12.66
C ALA A 48 3.30 -9.87 -14.17
N ILE A 49 4.48 -10.28 -14.66
CA ILE A 49 4.75 -10.41 -16.09
C ILE A 49 4.23 -11.78 -16.56
N SER A 50 3.09 -11.76 -17.24
CA SER A 50 2.45 -12.95 -17.82
C SER A 50 2.92 -13.19 -19.26
N GLY A 51 3.23 -14.45 -19.60
CA GLY A 51 3.58 -14.87 -20.95
C GLY A 51 4.93 -14.33 -21.48
N GLY A 52 5.75 -13.73 -20.61
CA GLY A 52 7.10 -13.29 -20.98
C GLY A 52 8.03 -14.48 -21.18
N ARG A 53 8.90 -14.41 -22.19
CA ARG A 53 9.86 -15.47 -22.50
C ARG A 53 11.06 -15.39 -21.55
N ILE A 54 11.27 -16.43 -20.76
CA ILE A 54 12.41 -16.57 -19.86
C ILE A 54 13.48 -17.44 -20.52
N SER A 55 14.71 -16.94 -20.56
CA SER A 55 15.89 -17.62 -21.08
C SER A 55 16.94 -17.75 -19.98
N VAL A 56 17.48 -18.95 -19.78
CA VAL A 56 18.50 -19.26 -18.76
C VAL A 56 19.77 -19.74 -19.45
N ARG A 57 20.93 -19.18 -19.06
CA ARG A 57 22.27 -19.57 -19.54
C ARG A 57 23.18 -19.84 -18.36
N CYS A 58 23.75 -21.03 -18.31
CA CYS A 58 24.55 -21.51 -17.20
C CYS A 58 26.06 -21.52 -17.50
N ALA A 59 26.88 -21.59 -16.46
CA ALA A 59 28.35 -21.52 -16.54
C ALA A 59 28.98 -22.61 -17.42
N ASP A 60 28.36 -23.80 -17.45
CA ASP A 60 28.78 -24.92 -18.30
C ASP A 60 28.30 -24.83 -19.76
N GLY A 61 27.58 -23.76 -20.11
CA GLY A 61 26.97 -23.57 -21.43
C GLY A 61 25.56 -24.15 -21.55
N GLY A 62 25.00 -24.75 -20.50
CA GLY A 62 23.61 -25.19 -20.45
C GLY A 62 22.65 -24.04 -20.73
N ALA A 63 21.63 -24.29 -21.55
CA ALA A 63 20.65 -23.29 -21.93
C ALA A 63 19.23 -23.83 -21.81
N TYR A 64 18.34 -23.04 -21.23
CA TYR A 64 16.94 -23.41 -20.99
C TYR A 64 16.02 -22.24 -21.36
N GLY A 65 14.75 -22.53 -21.60
CA GLY A 65 13.76 -21.46 -21.68
C GLY A 65 12.34 -21.93 -21.47
N VAL A 66 11.60 -21.09 -20.77
CA VAL A 66 10.20 -21.30 -20.35
C VAL A 66 9.46 -19.98 -20.51
N ASP A 67 8.14 -20.02 -20.41
CA ASP A 67 7.33 -18.80 -20.42
C ASP A 67 6.77 -18.58 -19.02
N ALA A 68 6.70 -17.32 -18.58
CA ALA A 68 6.11 -16.97 -17.30
C ALA A 68 4.60 -17.26 -17.30
N ALA A 69 4.10 -17.90 -16.24
CA ALA A 69 2.68 -18.15 -16.06
C ALA A 69 1.89 -16.85 -15.82
N ALA A 70 0.56 -16.95 -15.74
CA ALA A 70 -0.31 -15.79 -15.57
C ALA A 70 -0.04 -14.99 -14.28
N ASN A 71 0.41 -15.67 -13.23
CA ASN A 71 0.84 -15.06 -11.96
C ASN A 71 2.34 -14.70 -11.94
N GLY A 72 3.01 -14.69 -13.09
CA GLY A 72 4.44 -14.39 -13.21
C GLY A 72 5.38 -15.53 -12.78
N SER A 73 4.84 -16.63 -12.24
CA SER A 73 5.66 -17.76 -11.78
C SER A 73 6.33 -18.51 -12.93
N TRP A 74 7.52 -19.05 -12.69
CA TRP A 74 8.27 -19.84 -13.67
C TRP A 74 9.20 -20.85 -12.99
N ASN A 75 9.55 -21.93 -13.72
CA ASN A 75 10.47 -22.95 -13.21
C ASN A 75 11.22 -23.71 -14.31
N VAL A 76 12.47 -24.08 -14.01
CA VAL A 76 13.31 -25.03 -14.75
C VAL A 76 13.72 -26.15 -13.79
N ALA A 77 13.13 -27.33 -13.95
CA ALA A 77 13.16 -28.40 -12.92
C ALA A 77 14.49 -29.17 -12.81
N ALA A 78 15.32 -29.17 -13.84
CA ALA A 78 16.51 -30.03 -13.91
C ALA A 78 17.73 -29.29 -14.46
N VAL A 79 18.24 -28.32 -13.69
CA VAL A 79 19.53 -27.66 -13.96
C VAL A 79 20.62 -28.44 -13.23
N PRO A 80 21.65 -28.98 -13.89
CA PRO A 80 22.74 -29.65 -13.18
C PRO A 80 23.41 -28.70 -12.18
N GLU A 81 23.69 -29.19 -10.98
CA GLU A 81 24.26 -28.34 -9.92
C GLU A 81 25.63 -27.78 -10.30
N ALA A 82 26.40 -28.54 -11.08
CA ALA A 82 27.69 -28.12 -11.63
C ALA A 82 27.59 -27.02 -12.70
N SER A 83 26.40 -26.74 -13.23
CA SER A 83 26.14 -25.72 -14.24
C SER A 83 25.99 -24.32 -13.63
N LEU A 84 25.72 -24.22 -12.33
CA LEU A 84 25.53 -22.93 -11.64
C LEU A 84 26.87 -22.17 -11.52
N PRO A 85 26.87 -20.82 -11.53
CA PRO A 85 25.72 -19.91 -11.63
C PRO A 85 25.10 -19.82 -13.04
N CYS A 86 23.84 -19.38 -13.12
CA CYS A 86 23.13 -19.16 -14.39
C CYS A 86 22.56 -17.74 -14.48
N ALA A 87 22.80 -17.06 -15.61
CA ALA A 87 22.12 -15.83 -15.96
C ALA A 87 20.71 -16.10 -16.47
N ILE A 88 19.78 -15.22 -16.12
CA ILE A 88 18.36 -15.32 -16.46
C ILE A 88 17.95 -14.01 -17.12
N ARG A 89 17.17 -14.10 -18.20
CA ARG A 89 16.61 -12.96 -18.93
C ARG A 89 15.12 -13.19 -19.18
N ILE A 90 14.28 -12.18 -18.97
CA ILE A 90 12.89 -12.16 -19.45
C ILE A 90 12.69 -11.08 -20.52
N THR A 91 12.00 -11.44 -21.60
CA THR A 91 11.62 -10.53 -22.69
C THR A 91 10.13 -10.66 -23.02
N GLY A 92 9.47 -9.55 -23.35
CA GLY A 92 8.06 -9.55 -23.76
C GLY A 92 7.09 -9.88 -22.63
N GLY A 93 5.90 -10.38 -22.99
CA GLY A 93 4.80 -10.62 -22.06
C GLY A 93 3.93 -9.39 -21.82
N SER A 94 3.06 -9.46 -20.81
CA SER A 94 2.25 -8.33 -20.34
C SER A 94 2.27 -8.22 -18.82
N ALA A 95 2.21 -6.99 -18.31
CA ALA A 95 2.08 -6.69 -16.88
C ALA A 95 0.93 -5.70 -16.68
N GLY A 96 0.02 -6.00 -15.76
CA GLY A 96 -1.16 -5.16 -15.52
C GLY A 96 -2.07 -4.98 -16.75
N GLY A 97 -2.08 -5.96 -17.66
CA GLY A 97 -2.83 -5.88 -18.93
C GLY A 97 -2.14 -5.07 -20.04
N LEU A 98 -0.97 -4.47 -19.78
CA LEU A 98 -0.20 -3.72 -20.77
C LEU A 98 1.00 -4.54 -21.29
N PRO A 99 1.44 -4.37 -22.55
CA PRO A 99 2.64 -5.02 -23.05
C PRO A 99 3.87 -4.64 -22.22
N ASN A 100 4.64 -5.63 -21.78
CA ASN A 100 5.94 -5.40 -21.17
C ASN A 100 6.97 -5.11 -22.28
N THR A 101 7.47 -3.89 -22.33
CA THR A 101 8.46 -3.42 -23.32
C THR A 101 9.90 -3.48 -22.81
N SER A 102 10.09 -3.75 -21.52
CA SER A 102 11.40 -3.83 -20.88
C SER A 102 11.93 -5.26 -20.84
N THR A 103 13.27 -5.38 -20.88
CA THR A 103 13.98 -6.63 -20.66
C THR A 103 14.64 -6.58 -19.29
N PHE A 104 14.38 -7.59 -18.47
CA PHE A 104 14.93 -7.70 -17.12
C PHE A 104 15.83 -8.92 -16.97
N TYR A 105 16.87 -8.79 -16.16
CA TYR A 105 17.83 -9.85 -15.87
C TYR A 105 17.85 -10.22 -14.40
N SER A 106 18.31 -11.45 -14.15
CA SER A 106 18.57 -11.98 -12.83
C SER A 106 19.69 -13.02 -12.86
N LEU A 107 20.12 -13.50 -11.69
CA LEU A 107 21.22 -14.43 -11.57
C LEU A 107 20.91 -15.51 -10.52
N ALA A 108 20.93 -16.77 -10.95
CA ALA A 108 20.85 -17.93 -10.07
C ALA A 108 22.25 -18.34 -9.63
N THR A 109 22.49 -18.32 -8.32
CA THR A 109 23.74 -18.74 -7.68
C THR A 109 23.57 -20.06 -6.94
N THR A 110 24.65 -20.82 -6.77
CA THR A 110 24.65 -22.06 -6.00
C THR A 110 24.23 -21.82 -4.54
N ARG A 111 23.18 -22.52 -4.09
CA ARG A 111 22.68 -22.53 -2.70
C ARG A 111 22.07 -23.90 -2.38
N GLU A 112 21.85 -24.18 -1.10
CA GLU A 112 21.15 -25.40 -0.67
C GLU A 112 19.66 -25.34 -1.04
N GLY A 113 19.07 -26.50 -1.39
CA GLY A 113 17.64 -26.62 -1.69
C GLY A 113 17.21 -26.11 -3.07
N VAL A 114 15.98 -25.59 -3.15
CA VAL A 114 15.40 -24.99 -4.36
C VAL A 114 15.94 -23.58 -4.54
N ILE A 115 16.35 -23.25 -5.76
CA ILE A 115 16.87 -21.91 -6.07
C ILE A 115 15.69 -21.04 -6.51
N ILE A 116 15.24 -20.15 -5.62
CA ILE A 116 14.23 -19.14 -5.92
C ILE A 116 14.96 -17.90 -6.46
N VAL A 117 14.62 -17.41 -7.64
CA VAL A 117 15.18 -16.20 -8.24
C VAL A 117 14.07 -15.42 -8.94
N ASN A 118 13.72 -14.27 -8.36
CA ASN A 118 12.81 -13.33 -8.99
C ASN A 118 13.48 -12.62 -10.18
N ILE A 119 12.66 -12.15 -11.11
CA ILE A 119 13.09 -11.34 -12.25
C ILE A 119 12.29 -10.03 -12.20
N THR A 120 12.88 -9.00 -11.62
CA THR A 120 12.23 -7.71 -11.36
C THR A 120 13.14 -6.54 -11.68
N PRO A 121 12.61 -5.30 -11.76
CA PRO A 121 13.43 -4.09 -11.80
C PRO A 121 14.53 -4.04 -10.74
N LEU A 122 14.31 -4.57 -9.53
CA LEU A 122 15.29 -4.54 -8.44
C LEU A 122 16.40 -5.57 -8.64
N THR A 123 16.09 -6.78 -9.10
CA THR A 123 17.12 -7.79 -9.40
C THR A 123 17.98 -7.35 -10.58
N ASP A 124 17.36 -6.71 -11.57
CA ASP A 124 18.05 -6.19 -12.74
C ASP A 124 19.00 -5.04 -12.38
N LEU A 125 18.57 -4.06 -11.57
CA LEU A 125 19.44 -2.96 -11.12
C LEU A 125 20.64 -3.46 -10.30
N ALA A 126 20.41 -4.39 -9.37
CA ALA A 126 21.49 -5.00 -8.60
C ALA A 126 22.47 -5.76 -9.50
N LEU A 127 21.98 -6.53 -10.47
CA LEU A 127 22.82 -7.26 -11.41
C LEU A 127 23.57 -6.32 -12.36
N ALA A 128 22.92 -5.27 -12.85
CA ALA A 128 23.54 -4.24 -13.69
C ALA A 128 24.76 -3.64 -12.99
N ARG A 129 24.62 -3.34 -11.69
CA ARG A 129 25.73 -2.85 -10.86
C ARG A 129 26.80 -3.90 -10.60
N ALA A 130 26.43 -5.15 -10.33
CA ALA A 130 27.39 -6.24 -10.13
C ALA A 130 28.23 -6.49 -11.40
N VAL A 131 27.63 -6.34 -12.58
CA VAL A 131 28.29 -6.48 -13.88
C VAL A 131 29.07 -5.23 -14.27
N GLY A 132 28.60 -4.04 -13.88
CA GLY A 132 29.23 -2.76 -14.22
C GLY A 132 29.17 -2.42 -15.72
N GLY A 133 28.15 -2.88 -16.44
CA GLY A 133 28.05 -2.71 -17.89
C GLY A 133 26.70 -3.12 -18.48
N ASN A 134 26.61 -3.13 -19.81
CA ASN A 134 25.39 -3.46 -20.54
C ASN A 134 25.01 -4.95 -20.36
N LEU A 135 23.82 -5.21 -19.80
CA LEU A 135 23.36 -6.55 -19.47
C LEU A 135 23.00 -7.42 -20.68
N ASP A 136 22.54 -6.85 -21.80
CA ASP A 136 22.33 -7.61 -23.04
C ASP A 136 23.64 -8.25 -23.52
N THR A 137 24.69 -7.43 -23.60
CA THR A 137 26.03 -7.86 -24.03
C THR A 137 26.64 -8.85 -23.05
N TRP A 138 26.46 -8.61 -21.74
CA TRP A 138 26.92 -9.53 -20.71
C TRP A 138 26.20 -10.89 -20.78
N PHE A 139 24.88 -10.89 -20.96
CA PHE A 139 24.08 -12.12 -21.05
C PHE A 139 24.40 -12.93 -22.31
N ASP A 140 24.52 -12.28 -23.47
CA ASP A 140 24.82 -12.98 -24.72
C ASP A 140 26.27 -13.50 -24.75
N GLY A 141 27.18 -12.83 -24.04
CA GLY A 141 28.59 -13.24 -23.87
C GLY A 141 28.88 -14.03 -22.58
N SER A 142 27.86 -14.44 -21.82
CA SER A 142 28.05 -15.04 -20.49
C SER A 142 28.66 -16.44 -20.60
N GLY A 143 29.90 -16.58 -20.15
CA GLY A 143 30.56 -17.87 -19.89
C GLY A 143 30.93 -18.01 -18.41
N ALA A 144 31.46 -19.17 -18.03
CA ALA A 144 31.75 -19.52 -16.63
C ALA A 144 32.39 -18.37 -15.82
N SER A 145 33.50 -17.80 -16.29
CA SER A 145 34.21 -16.73 -15.55
C SER A 145 33.34 -15.50 -15.31
N ARG A 146 32.63 -15.00 -16.34
CA ARG A 146 31.78 -13.81 -16.23
C ARG A 146 30.60 -14.01 -15.28
N LEU A 147 30.03 -15.22 -15.25
CA LEU A 147 28.93 -15.55 -14.33
C LEU A 147 29.44 -15.69 -12.89
N THR A 148 30.63 -16.29 -12.70
CA THR A 148 31.28 -16.36 -11.39
C THR A 148 31.65 -14.97 -10.86
N ASP A 149 32.20 -14.09 -11.70
CA ASP A 149 32.56 -12.72 -11.32
C ASP A 149 31.31 -11.92 -10.90
N ALA A 150 30.22 -12.00 -11.68
CA ALA A 150 28.96 -11.36 -11.35
C ALA A 150 28.36 -11.91 -10.04
N ALA A 151 28.39 -13.23 -9.83
CA ALA A 151 27.92 -13.86 -8.60
C ALA A 151 28.71 -13.40 -7.37
N ALA A 152 30.03 -13.23 -7.50
CA ALA A 152 30.89 -12.74 -6.42
C ALA A 152 30.63 -11.25 -6.08
N ALA A 153 30.32 -10.43 -7.09
CA ALA A 153 30.02 -9.00 -6.89
C ALA A 153 28.59 -8.74 -6.37
N LEU A 154 27.67 -9.69 -6.55
CA LEU A 154 26.24 -9.50 -6.30
C LEU A 154 25.89 -9.07 -4.86
N PRO A 155 26.47 -9.63 -3.79
CA PRO A 155 26.15 -9.21 -2.43
C PRO A 155 26.45 -7.72 -2.18
N GLY A 156 27.57 -7.22 -2.71
CA GLY A 156 27.93 -5.80 -2.61
C GLY A 156 26.97 -4.92 -3.40
N ALA A 157 26.54 -5.36 -4.58
CA ALA A 157 25.57 -4.64 -5.39
C ALA A 157 24.17 -4.58 -4.75
N ILE A 158 23.72 -5.66 -4.10
CA ILE A 158 22.46 -5.68 -3.32
C ILE A 158 22.54 -4.70 -2.15
N ALA A 159 23.66 -4.71 -1.40
CA ALA A 159 23.86 -3.78 -0.29
C ALA A 159 23.87 -2.31 -0.74
N ALA A 160 24.48 -2.02 -1.90
CA ALA A 160 24.47 -0.69 -2.50
C ALA A 160 23.07 -0.28 -2.97
N LEU A 161 22.35 -1.17 -3.68
CA LEU A 161 20.95 -0.90 -4.09
C LEU A 161 20.06 -0.58 -2.89
N ARG A 162 20.19 -1.35 -1.81
CA ARG A 162 19.47 -1.10 -0.55
C ARG A 162 19.77 0.29 0.01
N ALA A 163 21.05 0.68 0.03
CA ALA A 163 21.47 1.98 0.54
C ALA A 163 20.93 3.12 -0.32
N ASP A 164 20.96 2.98 -1.65
CA ASP A 164 20.43 3.97 -2.59
C ASP A 164 18.91 4.13 -2.42
N LEU A 165 18.17 3.01 -2.30
CA LEU A 165 16.72 3.02 -2.07
C LEU A 165 16.37 3.74 -0.76
N ALA A 166 17.06 3.40 0.33
CA ALA A 166 16.86 4.06 1.61
C ALA A 166 17.24 5.56 1.55
N GLY A 167 18.35 5.89 0.88
CA GLY A 167 18.79 7.27 0.68
C GLY A 167 17.86 8.09 -0.22
N ALA A 168 17.06 7.42 -1.07
CA ALA A 168 16.05 8.06 -1.92
C ALA A 168 14.73 8.26 -1.18
N GLY A 169 14.56 7.69 0.01
CA GLY A 169 13.33 7.78 0.80
C GLY A 169 12.37 6.60 0.59
N TYR A 170 12.76 5.54 -0.12
CA TYR A 170 11.92 4.35 -0.25
C TYR A 170 11.86 3.55 1.05
N ALA A 171 10.68 3.01 1.35
CA ALA A 171 10.50 2.02 2.40
C ALA A 171 11.13 0.68 1.98
N VAL A 172 12.29 0.35 2.53
CA VAL A 172 12.97 -0.92 2.28
C VAL A 172 12.35 -2.03 3.15
N PRO A 173 12.01 -3.21 2.59
CA PRO A 173 11.47 -4.35 3.34
C PRO A 173 12.26 -4.68 4.61
N ALA A 174 11.55 -4.86 5.72
CA ALA A 174 12.13 -5.17 7.02
C ALA A 174 12.31 -6.69 7.25
N PRO A 175 13.34 -7.10 8.01
CA PRO A 175 14.44 -6.26 8.48
C PRO A 175 15.37 -5.88 7.33
N ALA A 176 15.83 -4.62 7.27
CA ALA A 176 16.67 -4.14 6.17
C ALA A 176 17.96 -4.98 5.98
N ALA A 177 18.44 -5.63 7.04
CA ALA A 177 19.59 -6.53 7.00
C ALA A 177 19.38 -7.79 6.13
N SER A 178 18.12 -8.18 5.87
CA SER A 178 17.75 -9.31 5.03
C SER A 178 17.16 -8.92 3.68
N PHE A 179 17.39 -7.67 3.23
CA PHE A 179 16.98 -7.25 1.90
C PHE A 179 17.71 -8.09 0.82
N ASP A 180 16.97 -8.95 0.15
CA ASP A 180 17.43 -9.79 -0.95
C ASP A 180 16.30 -9.88 -2.00
N PRO A 181 16.29 -8.98 -3.00
CA PRO A 181 15.22 -8.94 -4.01
C PRO A 181 15.25 -10.16 -4.94
N PHE A 182 16.34 -10.95 -4.95
CA PHE A 182 16.43 -12.16 -5.77
C PHE A 182 15.65 -13.29 -5.13
N LEU A 183 15.79 -13.50 -3.82
CA LEU A 183 15.27 -14.70 -3.17
C LEU A 183 13.99 -14.50 -2.37
N SER A 184 13.68 -13.26 -2.01
CA SER A 184 12.54 -13.01 -1.12
C SER A 184 11.26 -13.46 -1.81
N PRO A 185 10.31 -14.06 -1.06
CA PRO A 185 8.97 -14.29 -1.57
C PRO A 185 8.41 -12.99 -2.16
N LEU A 186 7.75 -13.11 -3.30
CA LEU A 186 7.14 -11.99 -4.01
C LEU A 186 5.75 -12.41 -4.47
N GLU A 187 4.75 -11.65 -4.03
CA GLU A 187 3.36 -11.77 -4.47
C GLU A 187 2.99 -10.56 -5.35
N PRO A 188 3.05 -10.67 -6.69
CA PRO A 188 2.84 -9.51 -7.57
C PRO A 188 1.41 -8.97 -7.53
N GLY A 189 1.26 -7.64 -7.52
CA GLY A 189 -0.03 -6.97 -7.48
C GLY A 189 -0.74 -7.05 -6.12
N THR A 190 0.03 -7.31 -5.06
CA THR A 190 -0.41 -7.37 -3.67
C THR A 190 0.24 -6.22 -2.90
N PRO A 191 -0.46 -5.10 -2.65
CA PRO A 191 0.13 -3.93 -1.98
C PRO A 191 0.64 -4.17 -0.55
N THR A 192 0.25 -5.29 0.07
CA THR A 192 0.73 -5.70 1.40
C THR A 192 2.04 -6.51 1.34
N ASP A 193 2.46 -6.98 0.16
CA ASP A 193 3.80 -7.53 -0.05
C ASP A 193 4.79 -6.37 -0.13
N PRO A 194 5.81 -6.33 0.75
CA PRO A 194 6.70 -5.17 0.85
C PRO A 194 7.63 -5.02 -0.37
N TYR A 195 7.94 -6.10 -1.09
CA TYR A 195 8.72 -6.01 -2.32
C TYR A 195 7.85 -5.57 -3.50
N ASP A 196 6.60 -6.03 -3.56
CA ASP A 196 5.63 -5.58 -4.57
C ASP A 196 5.32 -4.08 -4.42
N ALA A 197 5.03 -3.63 -3.20
CA ALA A 197 4.82 -2.22 -2.91
C ALA A 197 6.04 -1.36 -3.29
N LEU A 198 7.25 -1.86 -3.05
CA LEU A 198 8.48 -1.18 -3.47
C LEU A 198 8.61 -1.10 -5.00
N LEU A 199 8.25 -2.17 -5.72
CA LEU A 199 8.24 -2.18 -7.19
C LEU A 199 7.21 -1.20 -7.77
N ASP A 200 6.01 -1.15 -7.17
CA ASP A 200 4.96 -0.22 -7.58
C ASP A 200 5.41 1.23 -7.39
N ARG A 201 5.96 1.57 -6.21
CA ARG A 201 6.49 2.91 -5.92
C ARG A 201 7.64 3.32 -6.85
N LEU A 202 8.55 2.39 -7.17
CA LEU A 202 9.62 2.67 -8.13
C LEU A 202 9.05 2.92 -9.54
N GLY A 203 8.07 2.10 -9.95
CA GLY A 203 7.37 2.28 -11.22
C GLY A 203 6.62 3.60 -11.30
N GLU A 204 5.96 4.01 -10.21
CA GLU A 204 5.25 5.29 -10.07
C GLU A 204 6.21 6.47 -10.20
N ALA A 205 7.28 6.50 -9.40
CA ALA A 205 8.30 7.55 -9.45
C ALA A 205 8.91 7.75 -10.85
N LEU A 206 9.17 6.66 -11.59
CA LEU A 206 9.65 6.74 -12.96
C LEU A 206 8.64 7.37 -13.93
N ARG A 207 7.35 7.08 -13.77
CA ARG A 207 6.29 7.66 -14.61
C ARG A 207 6.14 9.15 -14.34
N ASP A 208 6.19 9.55 -13.07
CA ASP A 208 6.02 10.93 -12.65
C ASP A 208 7.17 11.83 -13.09
N GLU A 209 8.41 11.31 -13.08
CA GLU A 209 9.56 11.99 -13.68
C GLU A 209 9.60 11.92 -15.22
N GLY A 210 8.73 11.13 -15.85
CA GLY A 210 8.80 10.84 -17.28
C GLY A 210 10.09 10.10 -17.69
N ARG A 211 10.72 9.39 -16.76
CA ARG A 211 11.98 8.66 -16.94
C ARG A 211 11.70 7.21 -17.26
N SER A 212 12.31 6.72 -18.34
CA SER A 212 12.20 5.30 -18.70
C SER A 212 13.07 4.42 -17.79
N TYR A 213 12.65 3.17 -17.57
CA TYR A 213 13.46 2.20 -16.83
C TYR A 213 14.84 1.97 -17.47
N ALA A 214 14.93 2.01 -18.81
CA ALA A 214 16.20 1.86 -19.52
C ALA A 214 17.20 2.99 -19.19
N GLN A 215 16.71 4.22 -19.02
CA GLN A 215 17.52 5.36 -18.56
C GLN A 215 17.98 5.15 -17.11
N LEU A 216 17.06 4.77 -16.22
CA LEU A 216 17.42 4.47 -14.83
C LEU A 216 18.54 3.42 -14.74
N ARG A 217 18.40 2.31 -15.47
CA ARG A 217 19.42 1.24 -15.49
C ARG A 217 20.78 1.73 -15.97
N ALA A 218 20.82 2.56 -17.01
CA ALA A 218 22.07 3.10 -17.53
C ALA A 218 22.77 3.97 -16.48
N ASP A 219 22.03 4.88 -15.85
CA ASP A 219 22.56 5.80 -14.85
C ASP A 219 23.03 5.04 -13.60
N PHE A 220 22.32 3.98 -13.20
CA PHE A 220 22.64 3.18 -12.00
C PHE A 220 23.98 2.44 -12.09
N THR A 221 24.49 2.24 -13.31
CA THR A 221 25.79 1.60 -13.60
C THR A 221 26.95 2.57 -13.83
N GLY A 222 26.68 3.88 -13.90
CA GLY A 222 27.69 4.91 -14.13
C GLY A 222 28.39 5.39 -12.85
N PRO A 223 29.55 6.07 -12.95
CA PRO A 223 30.15 6.81 -11.85
C PRO A 223 29.34 8.10 -11.63
N VAL A 224 28.25 8.01 -10.88
CA VAL A 224 27.40 9.17 -10.57
C VAL A 224 27.61 9.57 -9.12
N GLU A 225 27.90 10.86 -8.90
CA GLU A 225 27.82 11.46 -7.57
C GLU A 225 26.36 11.86 -7.30
N GLY A 226 25.78 11.37 -6.22
CA GLY A 226 24.39 11.64 -5.84
C GLY A 226 23.46 10.45 -6.01
N ASN A 227 22.19 10.63 -5.63
CA ASN A 227 21.21 9.56 -5.67
C ASN A 227 20.62 9.42 -7.08
N VAL A 228 20.78 8.24 -7.68
CA VAL A 228 20.39 7.97 -9.08
C VAL A 228 18.92 7.54 -9.19
N LEU A 229 18.34 7.04 -8.09
CA LEU A 229 16.94 6.67 -8.04
C LEU A 229 16.07 7.93 -7.95
N PRO A 230 14.96 7.99 -8.71
CA PRO A 230 13.97 9.04 -8.47
C PRO A 230 13.50 8.94 -7.01
N PRO A 231 13.23 10.05 -6.30
CA PRO A 231 12.56 9.95 -5.02
C PRO A 231 11.22 9.22 -5.22
N PRO A 232 10.73 8.43 -4.24
CA PRO A 232 9.36 7.98 -4.30
C PRO A 232 8.49 9.22 -4.47
N THR A 233 7.43 9.10 -5.27
CA THR A 233 6.41 10.13 -5.28
C THR A 233 5.98 10.35 -3.84
N GLU A 234 6.21 11.56 -3.35
CA GLU A 234 5.48 12.01 -2.17
C GLU A 234 4.02 11.75 -2.54
N ASP A 235 3.28 11.04 -1.67
CA ASP A 235 1.82 11.07 -1.83
C ASP A 235 1.47 12.54 -2.01
N PRO A 236 0.75 12.90 -3.09
CA PRO A 236 0.54 14.30 -3.43
C PRO A 236 0.19 15.02 -2.15
N GLU A 237 0.97 16.06 -1.81
CA GLU A 237 0.72 16.89 -0.64
C GLU A 237 -0.80 17.10 -0.63
N PRO A 238 -1.50 16.54 0.37
CA PRO A 238 -2.94 16.42 0.30
C PRO A 238 -3.46 17.80 -0.02
N GLU A 239 -4.24 17.93 -1.11
CA GLU A 239 -4.94 19.19 -1.40
C GLU A 239 -5.50 19.66 -0.07
N PRO A 240 -5.17 20.89 0.38
CA PRO A 240 -5.29 21.27 1.77
C PRO A 240 -6.69 20.89 2.19
N ALA A 241 -6.77 19.87 3.06
CA ALA A 241 -8.04 19.45 3.59
C ALA A 241 -8.70 20.72 4.16
N GLY A 242 -10.00 20.89 3.94
CA GLY A 242 -10.73 22.00 4.51
C GLY A 242 -10.38 22.20 5.98
N PRO A 243 -10.45 23.43 6.51
CA PRO A 243 -9.95 23.76 7.84
C PRO A 243 -10.49 22.83 8.94
N LEU A 244 -11.67 22.24 8.74
CA LEU A 244 -12.29 21.29 9.65
C LEU A 244 -11.59 19.92 9.66
N ALA A 245 -11.29 19.34 8.50
CA ALA A 245 -10.52 18.09 8.42
C ALA A 245 -9.11 18.23 8.99
N GLN A 246 -8.43 19.36 8.77
CA GLN A 246 -7.12 19.63 9.40
C GLN A 246 -7.22 19.72 10.92
N GLN A 247 -8.24 20.40 11.44
CA GLN A 247 -8.39 20.54 12.89
C GLN A 247 -8.75 19.21 13.56
N ILE A 248 -9.61 18.39 12.92
CA ILE A 248 -9.92 17.05 13.42
C ILE A 248 -8.69 16.14 13.29
N GLY A 249 -8.06 16.13 12.10
CA GLY A 249 -6.88 15.34 11.79
C GLY A 249 -5.73 15.60 12.75
N ALA A 250 -5.42 16.87 13.04
CA ALA A 250 -4.35 17.23 13.97
C ALA A 250 -4.54 16.67 15.38
N VAL A 251 -5.79 16.56 15.86
CA VAL A 251 -6.10 16.00 17.20
C VAL A 251 -5.87 14.49 17.22
N PHE A 252 -6.23 13.81 16.13
CA PHE A 252 -6.15 12.35 16.00
C PHE A 252 -4.98 11.88 15.13
N ALA A 253 -3.96 12.72 14.93
CA ALA A 253 -2.82 12.36 14.11
C ALA A 253 -1.99 11.30 14.85
N GLY A 254 -1.69 10.20 14.17
CA GLY A 254 -0.91 9.10 14.75
C GLY A 254 -1.15 7.76 14.08
N ASP A 255 -0.42 6.76 14.59
CA ASP A 255 -0.53 5.37 14.19
C ASP A 255 -1.24 4.56 15.28
N TYR A 256 -2.28 3.83 14.87
CA TYR A 256 -3.15 3.05 15.73
C TYR A 256 -3.10 1.59 15.33
N VAL A 257 -3.02 0.71 16.33
CA VAL A 257 -3.00 -0.74 16.14
C VAL A 257 -4.21 -1.36 16.82
N LEU A 258 -4.98 -2.13 16.05
CA LEU A 258 -6.17 -2.83 16.49
C LEU A 258 -5.98 -4.34 16.34
N SER A 259 -6.56 -5.10 17.25
CA SER A 259 -6.70 -6.56 17.15
C SER A 259 -8.17 -6.88 16.89
N CYS A 260 -8.49 -7.23 15.64
CA CYS A 260 -9.85 -7.50 15.21
C CYS A 260 -10.11 -9.01 15.13
N PRO A 261 -11.23 -9.54 15.63
CA PRO A 261 -11.53 -10.97 15.50
C PRO A 261 -11.80 -11.34 14.02
N SER A 262 -11.31 -12.50 13.60
CA SER A 262 -11.59 -13.11 12.29
C SER A 262 -11.86 -14.62 12.42
N GLU A 263 -12.37 -15.27 11.37
CA GLU A 263 -12.60 -16.72 11.36
C GLU A 263 -11.32 -17.55 11.61
N GLY A 264 -10.15 -16.99 11.30
CA GLY A 264 -8.84 -17.60 11.54
C GLY A 264 -8.16 -17.21 12.86
N GLY A 265 -8.86 -16.48 13.74
CA GLY A 265 -8.27 -15.87 14.94
C GLY A 265 -8.12 -14.34 14.82
N PRO A 266 -7.61 -13.66 15.84
CA PRO A 266 -7.44 -12.21 15.79
C PRO A 266 -6.44 -11.81 14.69
N VAL A 267 -6.82 -10.84 13.87
CA VAL A 267 -5.97 -10.19 12.86
C VAL A 267 -5.60 -8.79 13.33
N THR A 268 -4.35 -8.43 13.15
CA THR A 268 -3.88 -7.07 13.42
C THR A 268 -4.29 -6.16 12.28
N LYS A 269 -4.82 -4.98 12.62
CA LYS A 269 -5.13 -3.89 11.71
C LYS A 269 -4.35 -2.65 12.12
N THR A 270 -3.80 -1.95 11.13
CA THR A 270 -3.08 -0.69 11.35
C THR A 270 -3.85 0.45 10.73
N VAL A 271 -4.06 1.52 11.48
CA VAL A 271 -4.73 2.74 11.01
C VAL A 271 -3.76 3.89 11.21
N ALA A 272 -3.45 4.62 10.14
CA ALA A 272 -2.68 5.85 10.22
C ALA A 272 -3.60 7.03 9.92
N ILE A 273 -3.52 8.09 10.72
CA ILE A 273 -4.24 9.34 10.49
C ILE A 273 -3.20 10.45 10.46
N ALA A 274 -3.20 11.24 9.39
CA ALA A 274 -2.34 12.39 9.25
C ALA A 274 -3.02 13.66 9.79
N ALA A 275 -2.22 14.70 10.02
CA ALA A 275 -2.70 15.95 10.60
C ALA A 275 -3.72 16.70 9.73
N ASP A 276 -3.76 16.40 8.43
CA ASP A 276 -4.75 16.93 7.49
C ASP A 276 -6.08 16.14 7.51
N GLY A 277 -6.15 15.04 8.26
CA GLY A 277 -7.31 14.15 8.31
C GLY A 277 -7.31 13.06 7.24
N SER A 278 -6.33 13.03 6.34
CA SER A 278 -6.12 11.87 5.47
C SER A 278 -5.75 10.65 6.32
N SER A 279 -6.11 9.46 5.83
CA SER A 279 -6.00 8.24 6.61
C SER A 279 -5.74 7.02 5.77
N ARG A 280 -5.12 6.01 6.40
CA ARG A 280 -4.81 4.71 5.80
C ARG A 280 -5.28 3.58 6.70
N LEU A 281 -5.67 2.46 6.08
CA LEU A 281 -5.94 1.18 6.75
C LEU A 281 -5.04 0.12 6.11
N ASP A 282 -4.19 -0.51 6.91
CA ASP A 282 -3.22 -1.52 6.46
C ASP A 282 -2.35 -1.02 5.29
N GLY A 283 -1.92 0.25 5.37
CA GLY A 283 -1.12 0.91 4.33
C GLY A 283 -1.92 1.43 3.13
N ALA A 284 -3.13 0.93 2.88
CA ALA A 284 -4.00 1.40 1.80
C ALA A 284 -4.72 2.70 2.17
N VAL A 285 -4.90 3.61 1.21
CA VAL A 285 -5.62 4.88 1.44
C VAL A 285 -7.07 4.58 1.82
N ALA A 286 -7.46 5.03 3.02
CA ALA A 286 -8.84 5.05 3.46
C ALA A 286 -9.51 6.32 2.93
N VAL A 287 -9.02 7.49 3.31
CA VAL A 287 -9.51 8.77 2.80
C VAL A 287 -8.32 9.67 2.54
N GLY A 288 -8.30 10.37 1.40
CA GLY A 288 -7.17 11.21 1.00
C GLY A 288 -7.17 11.51 -0.49
N ALA A 289 -6.01 11.85 -1.04
CA ALA A 289 -5.86 12.14 -2.46
C ALA A 289 -6.33 10.96 -3.32
N GLY A 290 -7.21 11.24 -4.29
CA GLY A 290 -7.80 10.22 -5.16
C GLY A 290 -8.78 9.28 -4.48
N GLN A 291 -9.07 9.44 -3.18
CA GLN A 291 -10.02 8.59 -2.48
C GLN A 291 -10.94 9.36 -1.52
N GLY A 292 -12.17 9.57 -1.98
CA GLY A 292 -13.20 10.32 -1.28
C GLY A 292 -13.70 9.66 -0.01
N GLY A 293 -14.06 10.50 0.95
CA GLY A 293 -14.68 10.06 2.18
C GLY A 293 -14.92 11.19 3.16
N THR A 294 -15.31 10.81 4.38
CA THR A 294 -15.64 11.77 5.43
C THR A 294 -14.88 11.43 6.68
N ILE A 295 -14.41 12.45 7.38
CA ILE A 295 -13.87 12.35 8.73
C ILE A 295 -14.88 12.98 9.70
N GLU A 296 -15.22 12.24 10.75
CA GLU A 296 -16.29 12.59 11.69
C GLU A 296 -15.75 12.49 13.11
N LEU A 297 -15.78 13.60 13.84
CA LEU A 297 -15.59 13.64 15.29
C LEU A 297 -16.95 13.54 15.97
N SER A 298 -17.09 12.65 16.95
CA SER A 298 -18.29 12.51 17.77
C SER A 298 -17.94 12.33 19.24
N GLY A 299 -18.77 12.84 20.15
CA GLY A 299 -18.55 12.69 21.59
C GLY A 299 -19.56 13.43 22.45
N SER A 300 -19.40 13.30 23.77
CA SER A 300 -20.09 14.09 24.79
C SER A 300 -19.33 13.99 26.12
N ASN A 301 -19.80 14.65 27.18
CA ASN A 301 -19.32 14.46 28.54
C ASN A 301 -19.54 13.02 29.06
N PHE A 302 -20.44 12.26 28.44
CA PHE A 302 -20.78 10.88 28.80
C PHE A 302 -20.28 9.83 27.80
N VAL A 303 -19.89 10.25 26.61
CA VAL A 303 -19.44 9.39 25.52
C VAL A 303 -18.04 9.82 25.12
N ALA A 304 -17.09 8.91 25.35
CA ALA A 304 -15.69 9.14 25.02
C ALA A 304 -15.54 9.55 23.54
N PRO A 305 -14.67 10.53 23.23
CA PRO A 305 -14.53 11.06 21.88
C PRO A 305 -14.11 9.95 20.93
N ALA A 306 -14.69 9.98 19.73
CA ALA A 306 -14.41 9.04 18.68
C ALA A 306 -14.22 9.76 17.36
N ILE A 307 -13.26 9.28 16.58
CA ILE A 307 -13.08 9.62 15.16
C ILE A 307 -13.67 8.49 14.33
N VAL A 308 -14.43 8.86 13.30
CA VAL A 308 -15.02 7.94 12.33
C VAL A 308 -14.60 8.37 10.94
N ILE A 309 -13.98 7.48 10.20
CA ILE A 309 -13.59 7.66 8.80
C ILE A 309 -14.51 6.80 7.96
N ARG A 310 -15.16 7.38 6.95
CA ARG A 310 -16.07 6.64 6.06
C ARG A 310 -15.75 6.89 4.59
N ARG A 311 -15.90 5.87 3.76
CA ARG A 311 -15.83 5.96 2.30
C ARG A 311 -17.18 5.66 1.67
N ALA A 312 -17.35 6.11 0.42
CA ALA A 312 -18.55 5.82 -0.37
C ALA A 312 -18.73 4.33 -0.71
N ASP A 313 -17.65 3.55 -0.72
CA ASP A 313 -17.66 2.11 -1.02
C ASP A 313 -18.02 1.22 0.19
N GLY A 314 -18.31 1.82 1.36
CA GLY A 314 -18.74 1.12 2.56
C GLY A 314 -17.66 0.92 3.62
N LEU A 315 -16.41 1.31 3.36
CA LEU A 315 -15.39 1.34 4.42
C LEU A 315 -15.81 2.29 5.55
N SER A 316 -15.69 1.81 6.78
CA SER A 316 -15.93 2.54 8.01
C SER A 316 -14.87 2.14 9.04
N ILE A 317 -14.11 3.12 9.52
CA ILE A 317 -13.16 2.97 10.61
C ILE A 317 -13.66 3.86 11.74
N ARG A 318 -13.80 3.31 12.94
CA ARG A 318 -14.15 4.06 14.16
C ARG A 318 -13.09 3.79 15.21
N LEU A 319 -12.45 4.83 15.72
CA LEU A 319 -11.53 4.74 16.86
C LEU A 319 -12.13 5.51 18.02
N GLN A 320 -12.17 4.91 19.20
CA GLN A 320 -12.70 5.51 20.42
C GLN A 320 -11.56 5.65 21.43
N PHE A 321 -11.49 6.81 22.07
CA PHE A 321 -10.38 7.18 22.95
C PHE A 321 -10.87 7.41 24.38
N ASN A 322 -10.02 7.08 25.34
CA ASN A 322 -10.18 7.46 26.73
C ASN A 322 -9.96 8.97 26.92
N ALA A 323 -10.31 9.52 28.07
CA ALA A 323 -10.16 10.94 28.36
C ALA A 323 -8.69 11.42 28.39
N ASP A 324 -7.74 10.51 28.63
CA ASP A 324 -6.30 10.76 28.60
C ASP A 324 -5.71 10.74 27.18
N GLY A 325 -6.47 10.31 26.17
CA GLY A 325 -6.00 10.20 24.79
C GLY A 325 -5.66 8.79 24.35
N ASP A 326 -5.61 7.81 25.27
CA ASP A 326 -5.30 6.44 24.92
C ASP A 326 -6.41 5.82 24.08
N LEU A 327 -6.03 5.06 23.05
CA LEU A 327 -6.98 4.29 22.25
C LEU A 327 -7.68 3.24 23.13
N ALA A 328 -8.98 3.39 23.33
CA ALA A 328 -9.78 2.50 24.16
C ALA A 328 -10.30 1.28 23.38
N SER A 329 -10.81 1.53 22.17
CA SER A 329 -11.31 0.49 21.28
C SER A 329 -11.37 0.98 19.84
N GLY A 330 -11.58 0.08 18.89
CA GLY A 330 -11.79 0.45 17.51
C GLY A 330 -12.68 -0.52 16.75
N GLN A 331 -13.07 -0.12 15.55
CA GLN A 331 -13.80 -0.92 14.60
C GLN A 331 -13.27 -0.59 13.21
N ALA A 332 -13.02 -1.60 12.38
CA ALA A 332 -12.71 -1.43 10.97
C ALA A 332 -13.57 -2.40 10.17
N SER A 333 -14.38 -1.89 9.25
CA SER A 333 -15.33 -2.68 8.48
C SER A 333 -15.53 -2.13 7.08
N THR A 334 -15.77 -3.00 6.11
CA THR A 334 -16.19 -2.63 4.74
C THR A 334 -17.71 -2.72 4.53
N SER A 335 -18.48 -3.11 5.55
CA SER A 335 -19.93 -3.34 5.46
C SER A 335 -20.76 -2.49 6.44
N GLY A 336 -20.15 -1.49 7.08
CA GLY A 336 -20.82 -0.55 7.99
C GLY A 336 -21.02 -1.02 9.43
N GLN A 337 -20.98 -2.33 9.70
CA GLN A 337 -20.84 -2.88 11.07
C GLN A 337 -19.81 -4.01 11.05
N GLY A 338 -18.62 -3.74 11.57
CA GLY A 338 -17.60 -4.75 11.80
C GLY A 338 -17.66 -5.27 13.22
N PRO A 339 -17.03 -6.43 13.50
CA PRO A 339 -16.83 -6.83 14.88
C PRO A 339 -16.00 -5.77 15.62
N GLY A 340 -16.28 -5.60 16.92
CA GLY A 340 -15.45 -4.77 17.78
C GLY A 340 -14.01 -5.26 17.77
N CYS A 341 -13.07 -4.39 17.44
CA CYS A 341 -11.64 -4.65 17.59
C CYS A 341 -11.18 -4.14 18.95
N THR A 342 -10.22 -4.86 19.55
CA THR A 342 -9.57 -4.41 20.79
C THR A 342 -8.40 -3.50 20.44
N ALA A 343 -8.24 -2.41 21.17
CA ALA A 343 -7.05 -1.56 21.04
C ALA A 343 -5.79 -2.33 21.45
N VAL A 344 -4.72 -2.19 20.66
CA VAL A 344 -3.39 -2.73 20.99
C VAL A 344 -2.46 -1.57 21.36
N SER A 345 -2.45 -0.50 20.55
CA SER A 345 -1.68 0.71 20.83
C SER A 345 -2.21 1.91 20.05
N GLY A 346 -1.88 3.11 20.53
CA GLY A 346 -2.13 4.39 19.86
C GLY A 346 -2.68 5.42 20.84
N GLU A 347 -2.33 6.68 20.61
CA GLU A 347 -2.67 7.82 21.47
C GLU A 347 -3.10 8.99 20.58
N ALA A 348 -4.06 9.79 21.04
CA ALA A 348 -4.51 11.00 20.39
C ALA A 348 -4.27 12.21 21.31
N SER A 349 -4.02 13.38 20.73
CA SER A 349 -3.71 14.61 21.47
C SER A 349 -4.98 15.30 21.98
N LEU A 350 -5.84 14.58 22.72
CA LEU A 350 -7.14 15.09 23.17
C LEU A 350 -7.05 16.29 24.12
N GLY A 351 -5.92 16.46 24.83
CA GLY A 351 -5.68 17.66 25.65
C GLY A 351 -5.69 18.96 24.86
N SER A 352 -5.52 18.89 23.53
CA SER A 352 -5.63 20.04 22.62
C SER A 352 -7.02 20.21 22.00
N LEU A 353 -7.92 19.24 22.17
CA LEU A 353 -9.26 19.26 21.57
C LEU A 353 -10.17 20.21 22.34
N SER A 354 -10.38 21.40 21.80
CA SER A 354 -11.48 22.27 22.20
C SER A 354 -12.62 22.17 21.18
N VAL A 355 -13.61 21.35 21.49
CA VAL A 355 -14.80 21.16 20.64
C VAL A 355 -15.52 22.50 20.39
N SER A 356 -15.60 23.35 21.40
CA SER A 356 -16.19 24.69 21.28
C SER A 356 -15.36 25.62 20.40
N ALA A 357 -14.03 25.55 20.44
CA ALA A 357 -13.19 26.30 19.50
C ALA A 357 -13.30 25.75 18.07
N LEU A 358 -13.40 24.42 17.91
CA LEU A 358 -13.61 23.77 16.61
C LEU A 358 -14.91 24.23 15.97
N ILE A 359 -16.04 24.15 16.68
CA ILE A 359 -17.34 24.65 16.21
C ILE A 359 -17.29 26.18 16.06
N GLY A 360 -16.67 26.88 17.01
CA GLY A 360 -16.54 28.33 17.03
C GLY A 360 -15.69 28.91 15.91
N SER A 361 -14.80 28.12 15.30
CA SER A 361 -14.04 28.51 14.10
C SER A 361 -14.97 28.78 12.91
N LEU A 362 -16.18 28.23 12.95
CA LEU A 362 -17.24 28.41 11.96
C LEU A 362 -18.26 29.48 12.40
N ALA A 363 -17.96 30.28 13.42
CA ALA A 363 -18.86 31.30 13.94
C ALA A 363 -19.32 32.29 12.86
N ARG A 364 -20.62 32.59 12.85
CA ARG A 364 -21.27 33.44 11.85
C ARG A 364 -22.62 33.94 12.35
N THR A 365 -23.10 35.02 11.76
CA THR A 365 -24.48 35.51 11.93
C THR A 365 -25.07 35.82 10.58
N GLN A 366 -26.29 35.35 10.33
CA GLN A 366 -27.00 35.55 9.05
C GLN A 366 -28.52 35.48 9.26
N THR A 367 -29.27 35.88 8.25
CA THR A 367 -30.72 35.66 8.20
C THR A 367 -31.01 34.50 7.27
N LEU A 368 -31.78 33.51 7.75
CA LEU A 368 -32.22 32.35 6.96
C LEU A 368 -33.71 32.43 6.69
N ASN A 369 -34.16 31.85 5.59
CA ASN A 369 -35.57 31.64 5.28
C ASN A 369 -36.00 30.26 5.76
N CYS A 370 -36.79 30.23 6.84
CA CYS A 370 -37.34 28.99 7.38
C CYS A 370 -38.68 28.66 6.73
N GLY A 371 -38.82 27.43 6.25
CA GLY A 371 -40.10 26.90 5.79
C GLY A 371 -41.06 26.69 6.97
N ALA A 372 -42.37 26.72 6.72
CA ALA A 372 -43.34 26.39 7.74
C ALA A 372 -43.07 24.97 8.28
N ALA A 373 -42.69 24.86 9.55
CA ALA A 373 -42.48 23.58 10.19
C ALA A 373 -43.80 22.78 10.24
N ALA A 374 -43.70 21.46 10.18
CA ALA A 374 -44.85 20.59 10.41
C ALA A 374 -45.35 20.69 11.87
N THR A 375 -46.58 20.23 12.10
CA THR A 375 -47.28 20.32 13.39
C THR A 375 -46.46 19.74 14.54
N GLY A 376 -46.24 20.54 15.60
CA GLY A 376 -45.58 20.10 16.85
C GLY A 376 -44.13 20.55 17.04
N THR A 377 -43.53 21.15 16.01
CA THR A 377 -42.20 21.78 16.10
C THR A 377 -42.37 23.27 16.40
N PRO A 378 -41.44 23.94 17.12
CA PRO A 378 -41.43 25.40 17.20
C PRO A 378 -41.43 25.97 15.78
N VAL A 379 -42.54 26.63 15.40
CA VAL A 379 -42.75 27.08 14.02
C VAL A 379 -41.93 28.34 13.80
N LEU A 380 -40.74 28.16 13.21
CA LEU A 380 -40.05 29.25 12.53
C LEU A 380 -40.67 29.36 11.14
N ASN A 381 -41.01 30.58 10.72
CA ASN A 381 -41.56 30.82 9.39
C ASN A 381 -41.06 32.17 8.88
N GLY A 382 -40.52 32.16 7.66
CA GLY A 382 -39.94 33.32 7.02
C GLY A 382 -38.54 33.64 7.52
N ALA A 383 -38.15 34.91 7.36
CA ALA A 383 -36.83 35.41 7.70
C ALA A 383 -36.55 35.27 9.21
N THR A 384 -35.57 34.44 9.55
CA THR A 384 -35.21 34.05 10.90
C THR A 384 -33.73 34.28 11.12
N GLY A 385 -33.36 34.98 12.20
CA GLY A 385 -31.95 35.18 12.55
C GLY A 385 -31.29 33.87 12.98
N TYR A 386 -30.11 33.60 12.44
CA TYR A 386 -29.24 32.49 12.81
C TYR A 386 -27.92 33.03 13.34
N THR A 387 -27.39 32.44 14.41
CA THR A 387 -26.04 32.70 14.88
C THR A 387 -25.36 31.41 15.32
N LEU A 388 -24.14 31.20 14.84
CA LEU A 388 -23.17 30.30 15.46
C LEU A 388 -22.14 31.18 16.16
N ALA A 389 -22.06 31.13 17.48
CA ALA A 389 -21.15 31.95 18.26
C ALA A 389 -19.75 31.33 18.32
N ALA A 390 -18.74 32.13 18.67
CA ALA A 390 -17.34 31.70 18.79
C ALA A 390 -17.09 30.65 19.90
N ASN A 391 -18.03 30.45 20.81
CA ASN A 391 -18.00 29.35 21.79
C ASN A 391 -18.78 28.11 21.32
N GLY A 392 -19.20 28.08 20.05
CA GLY A 392 -19.99 27.00 19.47
C GLY A 392 -21.48 27.02 19.84
N ALA A 393 -21.96 27.99 20.63
CA ALA A 393 -23.39 28.10 20.89
C ALA A 393 -24.14 28.46 19.61
N MET A 394 -25.24 27.77 19.33
CA MET A 394 -26.03 27.93 18.12
C MET A 394 -27.42 28.48 18.46
N THR A 395 -27.87 29.51 17.75
CA THR A 395 -29.22 30.08 17.86
C THR A 395 -29.89 30.18 16.49
N LEU A 396 -31.20 29.95 16.48
CA LEU A 396 -32.06 30.05 15.29
C LEU A 396 -33.44 30.56 15.71
N GLY A 397 -33.68 31.86 15.54
CA GLY A 397 -34.87 32.53 16.06
C GLY A 397 -34.95 32.40 17.59
N SER A 398 -35.99 31.75 18.09
CA SER A 398 -36.16 31.47 19.52
C SER A 398 -35.48 30.18 20.00
N LEU A 399 -34.90 29.40 19.08
CA LEU A 399 -34.19 28.15 19.40
C LEU A 399 -32.74 28.45 19.76
N ALA A 400 -32.22 27.75 20.75
CA ALA A 400 -30.83 27.87 21.15
C ALA A 400 -30.29 26.55 21.73
N ILE A 401 -29.05 26.22 21.39
CA ILE A 401 -28.23 25.20 22.04
C ILE A 401 -26.94 25.88 22.50
N SER A 402 -26.74 25.93 23.81
CA SER A 402 -25.50 26.43 24.42
C SER A 402 -24.39 25.37 24.43
N GLU A 403 -23.16 25.81 24.70
CA GLU A 403 -22.00 24.91 24.88
C GLU A 403 -22.26 23.81 25.91
N ALA A 404 -22.69 24.17 27.11
CA ALA A 404 -22.96 23.18 28.15
C ALA A 404 -23.99 22.13 27.71
N GLN A 405 -25.02 22.54 26.95
CA GLN A 405 -26.08 21.65 26.50
C GLN A 405 -25.60 20.62 25.48
N TYR A 406 -24.75 21.00 24.51
CA TYR A 406 -24.20 20.03 23.56
C TYR A 406 -23.02 19.24 24.11
N GLN A 407 -22.29 19.76 25.10
CA GLN A 407 -21.28 18.97 25.79
C GLN A 407 -21.95 17.86 26.60
N ASP A 408 -23.05 18.14 27.30
CA ASP A 408 -23.81 17.12 28.03
C ASP A 408 -24.58 16.19 27.11
N GLY A 409 -25.13 16.73 26.04
CA GLY A 409 -25.95 15.95 25.17
C GLY A 409 -25.18 15.12 24.14
N GLY A 410 -24.18 15.74 23.52
CA GLY A 410 -23.39 15.19 22.44
C GLY A 410 -23.37 16.06 21.19
N TYR A 411 -22.34 15.81 20.41
CA TYR A 411 -22.06 16.51 19.16
C TYR A 411 -21.52 15.51 18.13
N THR A 412 -21.76 15.85 16.86
CA THR A 412 -21.14 15.21 15.71
C THR A 412 -20.66 16.32 14.78
N ILE A 413 -19.39 16.27 14.40
CA ILE A 413 -18.74 17.23 13.52
C ILE A 413 -18.12 16.43 12.39
N LYS A 414 -18.63 16.62 11.19
CA LYS A 414 -18.26 15.84 10.01
C LYS A 414 -17.74 16.76 8.92
N ASP A 415 -16.55 16.45 8.45
CA ASP A 415 -16.02 17.02 7.23
C ASP A 415 -16.28 16.04 6.08
N GLY A 416 -17.02 16.51 5.08
CA GLY A 416 -17.23 15.82 3.81
C GLY A 416 -16.82 16.66 2.61
N ALA A 417 -16.34 17.89 2.83
CA ALA A 417 -15.89 18.78 1.77
C ALA A 417 -14.43 18.52 1.36
N SER A 418 -13.59 18.05 2.29
CA SER A 418 -12.14 18.02 2.09
C SER A 418 -11.65 16.92 1.15
N PHE A 419 -12.45 15.87 0.93
CA PHE A 419 -12.02 14.71 0.15
C PHE A 419 -12.96 14.48 -1.05
N PRO A 420 -12.42 14.47 -2.28
CA PRO A 420 -13.23 14.46 -3.50
C PRO A 420 -14.08 13.18 -3.63
N GLY A 421 -15.38 13.33 -3.89
CA GLY A 421 -16.33 12.20 -4.02
C GLY A 421 -17.17 11.90 -2.77
N ALA A 422 -16.99 12.67 -1.70
CA ALA A 422 -17.87 12.64 -0.52
C ALA A 422 -19.17 13.46 -0.71
N ALA A 423 -20.09 13.33 0.24
CA ALA A 423 -21.34 14.10 0.27
C ALA A 423 -21.04 15.62 0.21
N PRO A 424 -21.92 16.45 -0.38
CA PRO A 424 -21.62 17.85 -0.64
C PRO A 424 -21.58 18.66 0.67
N GLY A 425 -20.39 18.78 1.25
CA GLY A 425 -20.10 19.75 2.31
C GLY A 425 -19.85 19.18 3.71
N ASN A 426 -19.76 20.09 4.68
CA ASN A 426 -19.55 19.78 6.09
C ASN A 426 -20.86 19.77 6.86
N GLU A 427 -20.93 18.97 7.93
CA GLU A 427 -22.11 18.78 8.75
C GLU A 427 -21.73 18.89 10.24
N ILE A 428 -22.35 19.83 10.96
CA ILE A 428 -22.24 19.94 12.41
C ILE A 428 -23.62 19.67 13.01
N GLU A 429 -23.76 18.57 13.71
CA GLU A 429 -24.96 18.23 14.48
C GLU A 429 -24.69 18.46 15.97
N LEU A 430 -25.50 19.33 16.58
CA LEU A 430 -25.51 19.59 18.01
C LEU A 430 -26.80 19.06 18.62
N PHE A 431 -26.69 18.38 19.76
CA PHE A 431 -27.82 17.83 20.49
C PHE A 431 -27.84 18.39 21.92
N SER A 432 -29.00 18.88 22.37
CA SER A 432 -29.17 19.26 23.77
C SER A 432 -29.71 18.08 24.59
N ALA A 433 -29.01 17.63 25.62
CA ALA A 433 -29.63 16.81 26.66
C ALA A 433 -30.39 17.72 27.64
N ASN A 434 -31.72 17.70 27.61
CA ASN A 434 -32.51 18.16 28.75
C ASN A 434 -32.92 16.93 29.57
N SER A 435 -32.33 16.75 30.74
CA SER A 435 -32.60 15.63 31.67
C SER A 435 -33.81 15.85 32.59
N GLY A 436 -34.60 16.92 32.37
CA GLY A 436 -35.79 17.23 33.18
C GLY A 436 -37.05 16.48 32.73
N PRO A 437 -37.99 16.16 33.64
CA PRO A 437 -39.29 15.59 33.28
C PRO A 437 -40.09 16.58 32.42
N GLY A 438 -40.28 16.25 31.14
CA GLY A 438 -40.89 17.11 30.12
C GLY A 438 -39.91 17.88 29.23
N GLY A 439 -38.60 17.67 29.37
CA GLY A 439 -37.58 18.28 28.54
C GLY A 439 -37.71 17.85 27.07
N SER A 440 -37.98 18.81 26.18
CA SER A 440 -37.81 18.58 24.75
C SER A 440 -36.31 18.55 24.43
N VAL A 441 -35.87 17.48 23.79
CA VAL A 441 -34.53 17.36 23.20
C VAL A 441 -34.57 18.09 21.87
N LEU A 442 -33.72 19.11 21.72
CA LEU A 442 -33.52 19.85 20.49
C LEU A 442 -32.28 19.34 19.76
N TYR A 443 -32.43 19.06 18.47
CA TYR A 443 -31.34 18.83 17.54
C TYR A 443 -31.24 20.03 16.61
N MET A 444 -30.03 20.55 16.41
CA MET A 444 -29.74 21.53 15.37
C MET A 444 -28.57 21.03 14.54
N THR A 445 -28.74 21.02 13.22
CA THR A 445 -27.69 20.61 12.27
C THR A 445 -27.38 21.77 11.34
N LEU A 446 -26.14 22.24 11.34
CA LEU A 446 -25.60 23.15 10.33
C LEU A 446 -24.98 22.32 9.21
N PHE A 447 -25.39 22.59 7.98
CA PHE A 447 -24.73 22.12 6.76
C PHE A 447 -24.01 23.31 6.12
N THR A 448 -22.74 23.14 5.79
CA THR A 448 -21.99 24.10 4.96
C THR A 448 -21.67 23.52 3.61
N ASP A 449 -21.46 24.36 2.60
CA ASP A 449 -20.84 23.92 1.35
C ASP A 449 -19.31 23.78 1.49
N ALA A 450 -18.63 23.58 0.36
CA ALA A 450 -17.19 23.41 0.31
C ALA A 450 -16.41 24.70 0.63
N ASP A 451 -17.02 25.86 0.40
CA ASP A 451 -16.44 27.17 0.73
C ASP A 451 -16.64 27.51 2.22
N GLY A 452 -17.39 26.66 2.94
CA GLY A 452 -17.69 26.84 4.35
C GLY A 452 -18.88 27.77 4.59
N ASP A 453 -19.58 28.19 3.55
CA ASP A 453 -20.80 28.99 3.64
C ASP A 453 -21.98 28.14 4.08
N THR A 454 -22.98 28.73 4.75
CA THR A 454 -24.12 27.95 5.21
C THR A 454 -24.97 27.52 4.03
N ALA A 455 -25.12 26.22 3.83
CA ALA A 455 -26.03 25.64 2.84
C ALA A 455 -27.43 25.47 3.42
N LYS A 456 -27.54 25.01 4.67
CA LYS A 456 -28.81 24.75 5.36
C LYS A 456 -28.63 24.68 6.86
N VAL A 457 -29.66 25.07 7.62
CA VAL A 457 -29.80 24.71 9.02
C VAL A 457 -31.08 23.88 9.19
N SER A 458 -30.94 22.65 9.69
CA SER A 458 -32.05 21.79 10.05
C SER A 458 -32.24 21.77 11.56
N TYR A 459 -33.48 21.63 12.01
CA TYR A 459 -33.78 21.50 13.44
C TYR A 459 -34.94 20.53 13.66
N ARG A 460 -34.97 19.86 14.82
CA ARG A 460 -36.08 19.00 15.23
C ARG A 460 -36.13 18.88 16.75
N ASN A 461 -37.33 18.72 17.30
CA ASN A 461 -37.49 18.13 18.62
C ASN A 461 -37.55 16.60 18.49
N PHE A 462 -37.13 15.87 19.54
CA PHE A 462 -37.26 14.42 19.57
C PHE A 462 -38.72 13.98 19.34
N GLY A 463 -38.92 13.10 18.35
CA GLY A 463 -40.26 12.63 17.97
C GLY A 463 -41.09 13.61 17.13
N SER A 464 -40.51 14.73 16.66
CA SER A 464 -41.17 15.67 15.74
C SER A 464 -40.54 15.66 14.35
N ASP A 465 -41.28 16.19 13.39
CA ASP A 465 -40.81 16.40 12.03
C ASP A 465 -39.69 17.45 11.96
N ARG A 466 -38.77 17.25 11.00
CA ARG A 466 -37.60 18.12 10.77
C ARG A 466 -38.04 19.43 10.09
N GLY A 467 -37.70 20.56 10.71
CA GLY A 467 -37.74 21.88 10.08
C GLY A 467 -36.42 22.21 9.38
N GLU A 468 -36.49 23.02 8.33
CA GLU A 468 -35.33 23.44 7.55
C GLU A 468 -35.36 24.95 7.26
N CYS A 469 -34.18 25.58 7.34
CA CYS A 469 -33.95 26.97 7.00
C CYS A 469 -32.81 27.06 6.00
N LEU A 470 -33.03 27.79 4.92
CA LEU A 470 -32.07 27.97 3.83
C LEU A 470 -31.58 29.43 3.79
N PRO A 471 -30.39 29.70 3.25
CA PRO A 471 -29.99 31.07 2.93
C PRO A 471 -31.00 31.79 2.03
N PRO A 472 -31.03 33.13 2.02
CA PRO A 472 -31.74 33.88 1.00
C PRO A 472 -31.27 33.48 -0.40
N ALA A 473 -32.21 33.35 -1.34
CA ALA A 473 -31.94 32.99 -2.72
C ALA A 473 -31.20 34.10 -3.49
#